data_AF-A0A2I3GDS0-F1
#
_entry.id   AF-A0A2I3GDS0-F1
#
_cell.length_a   1.000
_cell.length_b   1.000
_cell.length_c   1.000
_cell.angle_alpha   90.00
_cell.angle_beta   90.00
_cell.angle_gamma   90.00
#
_symmetry.space_group_name_H-M   'P 1'
#
loop_
_entity.id
_entity.type
_entity.pdbx_description
1 polymer ?
#
loop_
_entity_poly.entity_id
_entity_poly.type
_entity_poly.pdbx_seq_one_letter_code
_entity_poly.pdbx_strand_id
1 'polypeptide(L)'
;MGNSYYNIVATLLLVLNFERTRSLQDPCSNCPAGTFCDNNRNQICSPCPPNSFSSAGGQRTCDICRQCKGVFRTRKECSSTSNAECDCISGFHCLGAGCSMCEQDCKQGQELTKKAFMTPVQTTQEEDGCSCRFPEEEEGGCEL
;
A
#
# COMPACT_ATOMS: atom_id res chain seq x y z
N MET A 1 50.09 -20.01 32.45
CA MET A 1 50.00 -18.58 32.08
C MET A 1 49.29 -18.30 30.74
N GLY A 2 49.16 -19.27 29.81
CA GLY A 2 48.51 -19.03 28.50
C GLY A 2 46.99 -18.84 28.50
N ASN A 3 46.26 -19.46 29.44
CA ASN A 3 44.80 -19.35 29.51
C ASN A 3 44.32 -17.96 29.90
N SER A 4 45.03 -17.26 30.79
CA SER A 4 44.67 -15.89 31.18
C SER A 4 44.87 -14.92 30.01
N TYR A 5 46.01 -15.02 29.32
CA TYR A 5 46.31 -14.20 28.15
C TYR A 5 45.29 -14.39 27.01
N TYR A 6 44.93 -15.64 26.71
CA TYR A 6 43.90 -15.94 25.70
C TYR A 6 42.54 -15.31 26.03
N ASN A 7 42.10 -15.38 27.29
CA ASN A 7 40.84 -14.77 27.71
C ASN A 7 40.87 -13.24 27.60
N ILE A 8 42.01 -12.60 27.90
CA ILE A 8 42.17 -11.15 27.78
C ILE A 8 42.17 -10.71 26.30
N VAL A 9 42.85 -11.47 25.43
CA VAL A 9 42.84 -11.22 23.98
C VAL A 9 41.43 -11.45 23.40
N ALA A 10 40.74 -12.51 23.82
CA ALA A 10 39.38 -12.80 23.39
C ALA A 10 38.39 -11.71 23.83
N THR A 11 38.46 -11.21 25.07
CA THR A 11 37.59 -10.12 25.53
C THR A 11 37.90 -8.81 24.81
N LEU A 12 39.17 -8.48 24.55
CA LEU A 12 39.54 -7.31 23.74
C LEU A 12 38.98 -7.41 22.31
N LEU A 13 39.10 -8.57 21.66
CA LEU A 13 38.53 -8.79 20.33
C LEU A 13 37.00 -8.70 20.33
N LEU A 14 36.32 -9.19 21.38
CA LEU A 14 34.87 -9.08 21.50
C LEU A 14 34.42 -7.63 21.74
N VAL A 15 35.12 -6.85 22.55
CA VAL A 15 34.83 -5.43 22.79
C VAL A 15 35.07 -4.61 21.51
N LEU A 16 36.16 -4.87 20.78
CA LEU A 16 36.44 -4.21 19.50
C LEU A 16 35.39 -4.57 18.42
N ASN A 17 34.88 -5.80 18.41
CA ASN A 17 33.76 -6.18 17.55
C ASN A 17 32.43 -5.52 18.00
N PHE A 18 32.19 -5.39 19.30
CA PHE A 18 31.00 -4.74 19.86
C PHE A 18 30.95 -3.25 19.51
N GLU A 19 32.06 -2.53 19.68
CA GLU A 19 32.23 -1.12 19.28
C GLU A 19 32.01 -0.95 17.76
N ARG A 20 32.50 -1.90 16.95
CA ARG A 20 32.33 -1.91 15.49
C ARG A 20 30.87 -2.13 15.05
N THR A 21 30.09 -2.90 15.80
CA THR A 21 28.66 -3.12 15.50
C THR A 21 27.76 -1.94 15.85
N ARG A 22 28.17 -1.08 16.79
CA ARG A 22 27.37 0.06 17.25
C ARG A 22 27.36 1.24 16.27
N SER A 23 28.41 1.36 15.45
CA SER A 23 28.55 2.42 14.43
C SER A 23 27.80 2.15 13.12
N LEU A 24 27.11 1.01 13.00
CA LEU A 24 26.37 0.60 11.80
C LEU A 24 24.84 0.68 11.97
N GLN A 25 24.36 1.42 12.97
CA GLN A 25 22.95 1.80 13.04
C GLN A 25 22.72 2.93 12.04
N ASP A 26 21.94 2.65 10.99
CA ASP A 26 21.44 3.69 10.10
C ASP A 26 20.68 4.70 10.97
N PRO A 27 21.08 5.98 11.02
CA PRO A 27 20.38 7.00 11.82
C PRO A 27 18.90 7.08 11.45
N CYS A 28 18.53 6.68 10.23
CA CYS A 28 17.16 6.60 9.78
C CYS A 28 16.33 5.53 10.52
N SER A 29 16.92 4.44 11.02
CA SER A 29 16.18 3.36 11.67
C SER A 29 15.40 3.79 12.92
N ASN A 30 15.75 4.93 13.51
CA ASN A 30 15.08 5.49 14.69
C ASN A 30 13.94 6.46 14.36
N CYS A 31 13.69 6.78 13.09
CA CYS A 31 12.61 7.70 12.73
C CYS A 31 11.24 7.04 12.92
N PRO A 32 10.31 7.64 13.66
CA PRO A 32 8.96 7.09 13.83
C PRO A 32 8.12 7.23 12.56
N ALA A 33 7.01 6.49 12.50
CA ALA A 33 5.99 6.68 11.48
C ALA A 33 5.52 8.15 11.44
N GLY A 34 5.19 8.64 10.25
CA GLY A 34 4.86 10.05 9.99
C GLY A 34 6.03 11.00 9.88
N THR A 35 7.25 10.46 9.89
CA THR A 35 8.46 11.19 9.54
C THR A 35 9.19 10.47 8.41
N PHE A 36 10.03 11.23 7.71
CA PHE A 36 11.01 10.70 6.77
C PHE A 36 12.42 11.11 7.19
N CYS A 37 13.38 10.28 6.83
CA CYS A 37 14.78 10.51 7.10
C CYS A 37 15.35 11.47 6.06
N ASP A 38 15.66 12.69 6.47
CA ASP A 38 16.35 13.69 5.64
C ASP A 38 17.82 13.74 6.07
N ASN A 39 18.73 13.40 5.15
CA ASN A 39 20.16 13.44 5.42
C ASN A 39 20.74 14.88 5.34
N ASN A 40 19.90 15.87 5.05
CA ASN A 40 20.29 17.28 5.03
C ASN A 40 19.84 18.00 6.32
N ARG A 41 20.73 18.83 6.88
CA ARG A 41 20.43 19.88 7.90
C ARG A 41 20.20 19.43 9.35
N ASN A 42 21.12 18.68 9.97
CA ASN A 42 21.12 18.38 11.43
C ASN A 42 19.85 17.71 12.02
N GLN A 43 18.77 17.55 11.24
CA GLN A 43 17.51 16.93 11.63
C GLN A 43 17.41 15.60 10.88
N ILE A 44 17.65 14.51 11.61
CA ILE A 44 17.64 13.17 11.04
C ILE A 44 16.23 12.77 10.61
N CYS A 45 15.18 13.18 11.35
CA CYS A 45 13.80 12.83 11.06
C CYS A 45 12.96 14.10 10.90
N SER A 46 12.39 14.29 9.71
CA SER A 46 11.54 15.42 9.36
C SER A 46 10.09 14.97 9.19
N PRO A 47 9.09 15.76 9.62
CA PRO A 47 7.68 15.39 9.48
C PRO A 47 7.27 15.31 8.00
N CYS A 48 6.36 14.39 7.68
CA CYS A 48 5.84 14.29 6.32
C CYS A 48 5.13 15.58 5.87
N PRO A 49 5.39 16.07 4.64
CA PRO A 49 4.71 17.24 4.11
C PRO A 49 3.19 17.01 3.94
N PRO A 50 2.40 18.08 3.76
CA PRO A 50 0.96 17.98 3.54
C PRO A 50 0.62 17.04 2.37
N ASN A 51 -0.46 16.28 2.49
CA ASN A 51 -0.88 15.23 1.54
C ASN A 51 0.15 14.10 1.37
N SER A 52 0.96 13.81 2.39
CA SER A 52 1.82 12.64 2.42
C SER A 52 1.83 11.97 3.79
N PHE A 53 2.21 10.69 3.81
CA PHE A 53 2.23 9.86 5.00
C PHE A 53 3.42 8.89 4.98
N SER A 54 3.76 8.36 6.15
CA SER A 54 4.79 7.35 6.33
C SER A 54 4.26 6.34 7.34
N SER A 55 3.84 5.16 6.87
CA SER A 55 3.24 4.11 7.71
C SER A 55 4.25 3.38 8.58
N ALA A 56 5.47 3.20 8.08
CA ALA A 56 6.58 2.59 8.79
C ALA A 56 7.63 3.63 9.20
N GLY A 57 8.36 3.35 10.27
CA GLY A 57 9.52 4.14 10.66
C GLY A 57 10.71 3.95 9.71
N GLY A 58 11.63 4.91 9.72
CA GLY A 58 12.88 4.88 8.95
C GLY A 58 12.77 4.95 7.44
N GLN A 59 11.62 5.40 6.93
CA GLN A 59 11.47 5.71 5.52
C GLN A 59 12.29 6.95 5.16
N ARG A 60 12.89 6.98 3.97
CA ARG A 60 13.62 8.16 3.46
C ARG A 60 12.73 9.14 2.72
N THR A 61 11.51 8.72 2.40
CA THR A 61 10.52 9.50 1.67
C THR A 61 9.14 9.21 2.26
N CYS A 62 8.23 10.18 2.18
CA CYS A 62 6.82 9.96 2.50
C CYS A 62 6.05 9.57 1.24
N ASP A 63 5.11 8.64 1.38
CA ASP A 63 4.17 8.26 0.33
C ASP A 63 3.08 9.33 0.19
N ILE A 64 2.67 9.62 -1.04
CA ILE A 64 1.60 10.59 -1.29
C ILE A 64 0.26 9.96 -0.91
N CYS A 65 -0.58 10.72 -0.21
CA CYS A 65 -1.93 10.31 0.13
C CYS A 65 -2.76 10.00 -1.12
N ARG A 66 -3.47 8.87 -1.09
CA ARG A 66 -4.47 8.53 -2.09
C ARG A 66 -5.56 9.61 -2.12
N GLN A 67 -5.96 10.00 -3.33
CA GLN A 67 -7.06 10.96 -3.52
C GLN A 67 -8.32 10.20 -3.92
N CYS A 68 -9.36 10.29 -3.11
CA CYS A 68 -10.68 9.76 -3.46
C CYS A 68 -11.43 10.81 -4.29
N LYS A 69 -11.52 10.60 -5.61
CA LYS A 69 -12.20 11.50 -6.55
C LYS A 69 -13.13 10.70 -7.48
N GLY A 70 -14.14 11.37 -8.03
CA GLY A 70 -15.07 10.76 -8.98
C GLY A 70 -15.99 9.75 -8.29
N VAL A 71 -15.91 8.48 -8.68
CA VAL A 71 -16.70 7.36 -8.13
C VAL A 71 -16.25 6.96 -6.72
N PHE A 72 -15.08 7.42 -6.28
CA PHE A 72 -14.56 7.14 -4.95
C PHE A 72 -14.95 8.23 -3.95
N ARG A 73 -15.40 7.81 -2.77
CA ARG A 73 -15.68 8.63 -1.60
C ARG A 73 -14.62 8.37 -0.52
N THR A 74 -14.19 9.41 0.19
CA THR A 74 -13.29 9.24 1.35
C THR A 74 -14.04 8.56 2.50
N ARG A 75 -13.58 7.38 2.91
CA ARG A 75 -14.02 6.71 4.13
C ARG A 75 -13.16 7.13 5.33
N LYS A 76 -11.86 7.25 5.12
CA LYS A 76 -10.90 7.73 6.13
C LYS A 76 -9.96 8.74 5.51
N GLU A 77 -9.85 9.88 6.17
CA GLU A 77 -8.92 10.94 5.79
C GLU A 77 -7.47 10.50 5.96
N CYS A 78 -6.59 11.04 5.11
CA CYS A 78 -5.16 10.79 5.23
C CYS A 78 -4.60 11.45 6.50
N SER A 79 -3.65 10.79 7.15
CA SER A 79 -2.87 11.35 8.27
C SER A 79 -1.39 11.25 7.96
N SER A 80 -0.52 11.82 8.80
CA SER A 80 0.93 11.65 8.63
C SER A 80 1.37 10.17 8.72
N THR A 81 0.61 9.31 9.39
CA THR A 81 0.98 7.90 9.63
C THR A 81 0.17 6.88 8.83
N SER A 82 -0.89 7.30 8.14
CA SER A 82 -1.75 6.37 7.41
C SER A 82 -2.32 6.99 6.14
N ASN A 83 -2.43 6.16 5.10
CA ASN A 83 -3.02 6.56 3.84
C ASN A 83 -4.52 6.87 3.99
N ALA A 84 -5.07 7.63 3.05
CA ALA A 84 -6.51 7.76 2.90
C ALA A 84 -7.12 6.42 2.48
N GLU A 85 -8.26 6.08 3.07
CA GLU A 85 -9.03 4.90 2.71
C GLU A 85 -10.27 5.37 1.93
N CYS A 86 -10.45 4.86 0.71
CA CYS A 86 -11.57 5.21 -0.15
C CYS A 86 -12.59 4.07 -0.20
N ASP A 87 -13.85 4.46 -0.31
CA ASP A 87 -14.99 3.61 -0.63
C ASP A 87 -15.60 4.06 -1.96
N CYS A 88 -16.60 3.33 -2.46
CA CYS A 88 -17.39 3.74 -3.61
C CYS A 88 -18.61 4.58 -3.21
N ILE A 89 -19.07 5.44 -4.12
CA ILE A 89 -20.37 6.12 -3.97
C ILE A 89 -21.53 5.12 -4.00
N SER A 90 -22.71 5.54 -3.55
CA SER A 90 -23.90 4.68 -3.55
C SER A 90 -24.26 4.15 -4.94
N GLY A 91 -24.58 2.86 -5.03
CA GLY A 91 -24.81 2.15 -6.29
C GLY A 91 -23.55 1.58 -6.92
N PHE A 92 -22.43 1.56 -6.18
CA PHE A 92 -21.20 0.89 -6.55
C PHE A 92 -20.61 0.16 -5.34
N HIS A 93 -19.93 -0.94 -5.58
CA HIS A 93 -19.16 -1.68 -4.59
C HIS A 93 -17.68 -1.75 -4.94
N CYS A 94 -16.85 -1.93 -3.91
CA CYS A 94 -15.40 -2.01 -4.05
C CYS A 94 -14.98 -3.36 -4.66
N LEU A 95 -14.15 -3.29 -5.70
CA LEU A 95 -13.43 -4.42 -6.26
C LEU A 95 -11.92 -4.25 -6.10
N GLY A 96 -11.26 -5.35 -5.74
CA GLY A 96 -9.81 -5.41 -5.54
C GLY A 96 -9.34 -4.93 -4.16
N ALA A 97 -8.05 -5.13 -3.88
CA ALA A 97 -7.45 -4.80 -2.60
C ALA A 97 -7.48 -3.29 -2.35
N GLY A 98 -7.99 -2.89 -1.18
CA GLY A 98 -8.08 -1.48 -0.80
C GLY A 98 -9.05 -0.67 -1.68
N CYS A 99 -10.06 -1.30 -2.28
CA CYS A 99 -11.04 -0.63 -3.14
C CYS A 99 -10.36 0.09 -4.33
N SER A 100 -9.52 -0.63 -5.09
CA SER A 100 -8.83 -0.07 -6.26
C SER A 100 -9.78 0.28 -7.40
N MET A 101 -10.92 -0.39 -7.47
CA MET A 101 -11.95 -0.19 -8.50
C MET A 101 -13.34 -0.16 -7.86
N CYS A 102 -14.27 0.55 -8.50
CA CYS A 102 -15.68 0.58 -8.14
C CYS A 102 -16.49 -0.03 -9.28
N GLU A 103 -17.22 -1.10 -9.01
CA GLU A 103 -18.15 -1.70 -9.95
C GLU A 103 -19.58 -1.34 -9.57
N GLN A 104 -20.42 -1.13 -10.58
CA GLN A 104 -21.80 -0.70 -10.37
C GLN A 104 -22.63 -1.85 -9.78
N ASP A 105 -23.41 -1.54 -8.74
CA ASP A 105 -24.36 -2.47 -8.18
C ASP A 105 -25.49 -2.72 -9.18
N CYS A 106 -25.80 -3.99 -9.43
CA CYS A 106 -26.96 -4.37 -10.23
C CYS A 106 -28.25 -4.16 -9.44
N LYS A 107 -29.33 -3.76 -10.14
CA LYS A 107 -30.63 -3.55 -9.49
C LYS A 107 -31.16 -4.89 -8.99
N GLN A 108 -32.05 -4.84 -8.00
CA GLN A 108 -32.71 -6.03 -7.46
C GLN A 108 -33.37 -6.84 -8.59
N GLY A 109 -32.91 -8.08 -8.79
CA GLY A 109 -33.33 -8.94 -9.90
C GLY A 109 -32.43 -8.90 -11.15
N GLN A 110 -31.27 -8.24 -11.11
CA GLN A 110 -30.25 -8.31 -12.17
C GLN A 110 -28.98 -9.00 -11.65
N GLU A 111 -28.37 -9.87 -12.44
CA GLU A 111 -27.09 -10.52 -12.11
C GLU A 111 -25.95 -9.98 -12.98
N LEU A 112 -24.74 -10.03 -12.43
CA LEU A 112 -23.48 -9.71 -13.11
C LEU A 112 -23.19 -10.82 -14.13
N THR A 113 -23.54 -10.59 -15.39
CA THR A 113 -23.25 -11.52 -16.49
C THR A 113 -22.04 -11.01 -17.29
N LYS A 114 -21.10 -11.90 -17.60
CA LYS A 114 -20.04 -11.63 -18.58
C LYS A 114 -20.72 -11.41 -19.94
N LYS A 115 -20.65 -10.20 -20.48
CA LYS A 115 -21.01 -9.98 -21.87
C LYS A 115 -19.73 -9.99 -22.69
N ALA A 116 -19.64 -10.95 -23.63
CA ALA A 116 -18.81 -10.76 -24.80
C ALA A 116 -19.38 -9.55 -25.57
N PHE A 117 -18.70 -8.40 -25.46
CA PHE A 117 -19.07 -7.22 -26.23
C PHE A 117 -18.67 -7.46 -27.69
N MET A 118 -19.55 -8.03 -28.51
CA MET A 118 -19.39 -7.96 -29.95
C MET A 118 -19.70 -6.53 -30.41
N THR A 119 -18.69 -5.66 -30.36
CA THR A 119 -18.68 -4.45 -31.17
C THR A 119 -18.52 -4.83 -32.64
N PRO A 120 -19.39 -4.35 -33.54
CA PRO A 120 -19.09 -4.39 -34.95
C PRO A 120 -18.12 -3.25 -35.24
N VAL A 121 -16.81 -3.44 -35.02
CA VAL A 121 -15.70 -2.83 -35.77
C VAL A 121 -14.37 -3.40 -35.24
N GLN A 122 -13.71 -4.13 -36.14
CA GLN A 122 -12.28 -4.45 -36.24
C GLN A 122 -11.35 -3.88 -35.16
N THR A 123 -11.20 -4.57 -34.03
CA THR A 123 -9.88 -4.93 -33.44
C THR A 123 -10.11 -5.89 -32.29
N THR A 124 -9.39 -7.01 -32.29
CA THR A 124 -9.37 -8.00 -31.21
C THR A 124 -8.79 -7.37 -29.93
N GLN A 125 -9.66 -6.89 -29.05
CA GLN A 125 -9.36 -6.75 -27.63
C GLN A 125 -10.54 -7.34 -26.88
N GLU A 126 -10.30 -8.52 -26.32
CA GLU A 126 -11.22 -9.27 -25.48
C GLU A 126 -11.29 -8.55 -24.12
N GLU A 127 -12.08 -7.49 -24.07
CA GLU A 127 -12.35 -6.74 -22.85
C GLU A 127 -13.53 -7.44 -22.15
N ASP A 128 -13.23 -8.41 -21.29
CA ASP A 128 -14.19 -9.08 -20.43
C ASP A 128 -14.88 -8.07 -19.50
N GLY A 129 -16.04 -7.57 -19.92
CA GLY A 129 -16.87 -6.64 -19.14
C GLY A 129 -18.06 -7.35 -18.50
N CYS A 130 -18.20 -7.25 -17.18
CA CYS A 130 -19.44 -7.63 -16.49
C CYS A 130 -20.51 -6.54 -16.70
N SER A 131 -21.72 -6.95 -17.10
CA SER A 131 -22.88 -6.07 -17.26
C SER A 131 -24.08 -6.64 -16.50
N CYS A 132 -24.87 -5.77 -15.88
CA CYS A 132 -26.13 -6.18 -15.26
C CYS A 132 -27.15 -6.61 -16.32
N ARG A 133 -27.69 -7.83 -16.20
CA ARG A 133 -28.76 -8.36 -17.07
C ARG A 133 -29.87 -8.98 -16.20
N PHE A 134 -31.11 -8.93 -16.66
CA PHE A 134 -32.22 -9.63 -16.02
C PHE A 134 -32.13 -11.15 -16.33
N PRO A 135 -32.61 -12.05 -15.46
CA PRO A 135 -32.33 -13.49 -15.49
C PRO A 135 -33.14 -14.26 -16.56
N GLU A 136 -33.81 -13.57 -17.50
CA GLU A 136 -34.73 -14.20 -18.44
C GLU A 136 -34.11 -14.60 -19.79
N GLU A 137 -32.79 -14.78 -19.89
CA GLU A 137 -32.20 -15.49 -21.01
C GLU A 137 -31.05 -16.40 -20.53
N GLU A 138 -31.36 -17.69 -20.59
CA GLU A 138 -30.59 -18.92 -20.29
C GLU A 138 -29.05 -18.87 -20.40
N GLU A 139 -28.46 -19.55 -19.40
CA GLU A 139 -27.17 -20.26 -19.36
C GLU A 139 -25.86 -19.44 -19.29
N GLY A 140 -25.22 -19.46 -18.10
CA GLY A 140 -23.79 -19.22 -17.93
C GLY A 140 -23.43 -18.29 -16.77
N GLY A 141 -23.51 -18.80 -15.53
CA GLY A 141 -23.07 -18.07 -14.34
C GLY A 141 -21.56 -17.75 -14.34
N CYS A 142 -21.20 -16.58 -13.82
CA CYS A 142 -19.80 -16.18 -13.60
C CYS A 142 -19.28 -16.82 -12.31
N GLU A 143 -18.58 -17.96 -12.39
CA GLU A 143 -17.78 -18.47 -11.27
C GLU A 143 -16.37 -17.83 -11.30
N LEU A 144 -15.92 -17.39 -10.12
CA LEU A 144 -14.57 -16.87 -9.82
C LEU A 144 -13.56 -18.01 -9.70
#